data_AF-A0A0H5D469-F1
#
_entry.id   AF-A0A0H5D469-F1
#
_cell.length_a   1.000
_cell.length_b   1.000
_cell.length_c   1.000
_cell.angle_alpha   90.00
_cell.angle_beta   90.00
_cell.angle_gamma   90.00
#
_symmetry.space_group_name_H-M   'P 1'
#
loop_
_entity.id
_entity.type
_entity.pdbx_description
1 polymer ?
#
loop_
_entity_poly.entity_id
_entity_poly.type
_entity_poly.pdbx_seq_one_letter_code
_entity_poly.pdbx_strand_id
1 'polypeptide(L)' 'MNFATLDLNLLRVLDAVFAEGSTVKAGRRLGLSQSAVSGALSRLRHALNDPLFVRQGNQLVAT' A
#
# COMPACT_ATOMS: atom_id res chain seq x y z
N MET A 1 -3.59 8.14 15.64
CA MET A 1 -4.47 8.02 14.45
C MET A 1 -5.91 8.24 14.86
N ASN A 2 -6.66 9.13 14.20
CA ASN A 2 -8.13 9.14 14.32
C ASN A 2 -8.68 8.30 13.17
N PHE A 3 -9.32 7.16 13.46
CA PHE A 3 -9.85 6.26 12.44
C PHE A 3 -11.04 6.84 11.67
N ALA A 4 -11.75 7.84 12.24
CA ALA A 4 -12.87 8.50 11.57
C ALA A 4 -12.44 9.37 10.37
N THR A 5 -11.16 9.74 10.28
CA THR A 5 -10.61 10.56 9.19
C THR A 5 -9.71 9.77 8.24
N LEU A 6 -9.61 8.45 8.42
CA LEU A 6 -8.79 7.62 7.55
C LEU A 6 -9.50 7.40 6.20
N ASP A 7 -8.83 7.76 5.11
CA ASP A 7 -9.27 7.44 3.76
C ASP A 7 -9.30 5.90 3.58
N LEU A 8 -10.48 5.31 3.61
CA LEU A 8 -10.67 3.85 3.54
C LEU A 8 -10.18 3.26 2.20
N ASN A 9 -9.99 4.07 1.15
CA ASN A 9 -9.37 3.59 -0.08
C ASN A 9 -7.92 3.18 0.11
N LEU A 10 -7.24 3.73 1.14
CA LEU A 10 -5.90 3.31 1.52
C LEU A 10 -5.86 1.83 1.92
N LEU A 11 -6.89 1.34 2.61
CA LEU A 11 -6.95 -0.07 3.02
C LEU A 11 -7.08 -1.02 1.82
N ARG A 12 -7.75 -0.60 0.74
CA ARG A 12 -7.79 -1.38 -0.50
C ARG A 12 -6.42 -1.47 -1.16
N VAL A 13 -5.64 -0.39 -1.11
CA VAL A 13 -4.26 -0.39 -1.62
C VAL A 13 -3.38 -1.30 -0.77
N LEU A 14 -3.52 -1.25 0.55
CA LEU A 14 -2.80 -2.11 1.47
C LEU A 14 -3.05 -3.60 1.17
N ASP A 15 -4.32 -4.01 1.09
CA ASP A 15 -4.73 -5.38 0.76
C ASP A 15 -4.19 -5.85 -0.60
N ALA A 16 -4.30 -5.02 -1.63
CA ALA A 16 -3.80 -5.38 -2.95
C ALA A 16 -2.27 -5.54 -2.97
N VAL A 17 -1.52 -4.68 -2.29
CA VAL A 17 -0.06 -4.81 -2.23
C VAL A 17 0.34 -6.04 -1.42
N PHE A 18 -0.37 -6.34 -0.35
CA PHE A 18 -0.17 -7.53 0.47
C PHE A 18 -0.38 -8.81 -0.35
N ALA A 19 -1.47 -8.89 -1.12
CA ALA A 19 -1.78 -10.05 -1.95
C ALA A 19 -0.81 -10.23 -3.13
N GLU A 20 -0.42 -9.14 -3.79
CA GLU A 20 0.36 -9.20 -5.03
C GLU A 20 1.88 -9.18 -4.81
N GLY A 21 2.34 -8.71 -3.65
CA GLY A 21 3.76 -8.47 -3.36
C GLY A 21 4.41 -7.46 -4.32
N SER A 22 3.62 -6.63 -5.01
CA SER A 22 4.09 -5.72 -6.06
C SER A 22 3.16 -4.53 -6.25
N THR A 23 3.70 -3.31 -6.24
CA THR A 23 2.94 -2.08 -6.50
C THR A 23 2.43 -1.97 -7.94
N VAL A 24 3.15 -2.56 -8.90
CA VAL A 24 2.72 -2.60 -10.31
C VAL A 24 1.52 -3.51 -10.49
N LYS A 25 1.57 -4.73 -9.95
CA LYS A 25 0.46 -5.68 -10.02
C LYS A 25 -0.76 -5.20 -9.23
N ALA A 26 -0.54 -4.66 -8.03
CA ALA A 26 -1.60 -4.05 -7.24
C ALA A 26 -2.29 -2.89 -7.98
N GLY A 27 -1.50 -2.02 -8.64
CA GLY A 27 -2.05 -0.95 -9.47
C GLY A 27 -2.93 -1.48 -10.60
N ARG A 28 -2.46 -2.49 -11.35
CA ARG A 28 -3.26 -3.15 -12.39
C ARG A 28 -4.57 -3.74 -11.85
N ARG A 29 -4.52 -4.41 -10.69
CA ARG A 29 -5.70 -5.00 -10.04
C ARG A 29 -6.72 -3.94 -9.61
N LEU A 30 -6.26 -2.78 -9.15
CA LEU A 30 -7.11 -1.70 -8.66
C LEU A 30 -7.50 -0.65 -9.72
N GLY A 31 -7.01 -0.79 -10.97
CA GLY A 31 -7.19 0.25 -11.99
C GLY A 31 -6.45 1.56 -11.68
N LEU A 32 -5.35 1.48 -10.92
CA LEU A 32 -4.54 2.61 -10.49
C LEU A 32 -3.16 2.61 -11.14
N SER A 33 -2.54 3.79 -11.26
CA SER A 33 -1.14 3.87 -11.60
C SER A 33 -0.26 3.38 -10.45
N GLN A 34 0.95 2.89 -10.75
CA GLN A 34 1.92 2.50 -9.72
C GLN A 34 2.34 3.69 -8.83
N SER A 35 2.31 4.92 -9.35
CA SER A 35 2.55 6.14 -8.56
C SER A 35 1.41 6.43 -7.58
N ALA A 36 0.15 6.21 -7.97
CA ALA A 36 -0.99 6.33 -7.07
C ALA A 36 -0.93 5.30 -5.93
N VAL A 37 -0.57 4.05 -6.24
CA VAL A 37 -0.34 2.99 -5.24
C VAL A 37 0.78 3.38 -4.27
N SER A 38 1.91 3.86 -4.80
CA SER A 38 3.06 4.26 -3.97
C SER A 38 2.74 5.45 -3.07
N GLY A 39 1.97 6.43 -3.58
CA GLY A 39 1.50 7.56 -2.79
C GLY A 39 0.54 7.17 -1.68
N ALA A 40 -0.39 6.23 -1.95
CA ALA A 40 -1.27 5.67 -0.92
C ALA A 40 -0.51 4.91 0.17
N LEU A 41 0.49 4.08 -0.21
CA LEU A 41 1.37 3.43 0.77
C LEU A 41 2.16 4.45 1.60
N SER A 42 2.66 5.53 1.00
CA SER A 42 3.36 6.60 1.74
C SER A 42 2.46 7.23 2.81
N ARG A 43 1.20 7.55 2.46
CA ARG A 43 0.20 8.06 3.40
C ARG A 43 -0.06 7.09 4.55
N LEU A 44 -0.21 5.79 4.25
CA LEU A 44 -0.40 4.76 5.29
C LEU A 44 0.82 4.62 6.21
N ARG A 45 2.03 4.63 5.63
CA ARG A 45 3.27 4.51 6.41
C ARG A 45 3.38 5.64 7.42
N HIS A 46 3.06 6.86 7.01
CA HIS A 46 3.07 8.00 7.91
C HIS A 46 1.96 7.92 8.97
N ALA A 47 0.74 7.53 8.55
CA ALA A 47 -0.42 7.41 9.42
C ALA A 47 -0.25 6.35 10.53
N LEU A 48 0.41 5.23 10.20
CA LEU A 48 0.64 4.10 11.09
C LEU A 48 2.02 4.15 11.76
N ASN A 49 2.89 5.07 11.33
CA ASN A 49 4.29 5.12 11.73
C ASN A 49 5.00 3.76 11.54
N ASP A 50 4.73 3.11 10.41
CA ASP A 50 5.18 1.75 10.11
C ASP A 50 5.56 1.64 8.62
N PRO A 51 6.67 0.98 8.24
CA PRO A 51 7.08 0.85 6.84
C PRO A 51 6.13 -0.02 5.98
N LEU A 52 5.27 -0.82 6.60
CA LEU A 52 4.27 -1.76 6.08
C LEU A 52 4.83 -2.93 5.27
N PHE A 53 5.78 -2.64 4.39
CA PHE A 53 6.41 -3.62 3.52
C PHE A 53 7.89 -3.31 3.37
N VAL A 54 8.71 -4.34 3.46
CA VAL A 54 10.12 -4.34 3.09
C VAL A 54 10.33 -5.06 1.76
N ARG A 55 11.41 -4.70 1.06
CA ARG A 55 11.74 -5.34 -0.21
C ARG A 55 12.63 -6.56 0.03
N GLN A 56 12.18 -7.72 -0.41
CA GLN A 56 12.95 -8.96 -0.42
C GLN A 56 13.06 -9.44 -1.88
N GLY A 57 14.23 -9.20 -2.48
CA GLY A 57 14.43 -9.40 -3.92
C GLY A 57 13.44 -8.58 -4.76
N ASN A 58 12.63 -9.27 -5.57
CA ASN A 58 11.64 -8.64 -6.44
C ASN A 58 10.24 -8.50 -5.81
N GLN A 59 10.06 -8.89 -4.54
CA GLN A 59 8.79 -8.83 -3.85
C GLN A 59 8.79 -7.82 -2.69
N LEU A 60 7.60 -7.30 -2.41
CA LEU A 60 7.27 -6.59 -1.18
C LEU A 60 6.68 -7.59 -0.19
N VAL A 61 7.27 -7.65 0.99
CA VAL A 61 6.88 -8.55 2.08
C VAL A 61 6.49 -7.69 3.28
N ALA A 62 5.39 -8.04 3.95
CA ALA A 62 4.93 -7.31 5.13
C ALA A 62 5.99 -7.33 6.24
N THR A 63 6.07 -6.24 7.00
CA THR A 63 7.01 -6.07 8.12
C THR A 63 6.61 -6.80 9.37
#